data_AF-A0A845PRW2-F1
#
_entry.id   AF-A0A845PRW2-F1
#
_cell.length_a   1.000
_cell.length_b   1.000
_cell.length_c   1.000
_cell.angle_alpha   90.00
_cell.angle_beta   90.00
_cell.angle_gamma   90.00
#
_symmetry.space_group_name_H-M   'P 1'
#
loop_
_entity.id
_entity.type
_entity.pdbx_description
1 polymer ?
#
loop_
_entity_poly.entity_id
_entity_poly.type
_entity_poly.pdbx_seq_one_letter_code
_entity_poly.pdbx_strand_id
1 'polypeptide(L)' 'MSLAYFNSLKLALDNNVTSISFPNISTGIYRFPKEKADKIAIQTIADFLTMTTKIKRVIFVCFDDENYQIYSGLLKQ' A
#
# COMPACT_ATOMS: atom_id res chain seq x y z
N MET A 1 -1.81 -10.64 3.22
CA MET A 1 -1.83 -9.36 2.49
C MET A 1 -0.93 -8.32 3.16
N SER A 2 -1.07 -8.05 4.46
CA SER A 2 -0.17 -7.17 5.22
C SER A 2 1.32 -7.56 5.13
N LEU A 3 1.66 -8.86 5.26
CA LEU A 3 3.05 -9.31 5.14
C LEU A 3 3.71 -8.94 3.80
N ALA A 4 2.96 -8.87 2.70
CA ALA A 4 3.51 -8.50 1.40
C ALA A 4 3.98 -7.04 1.42
N TYR A 5 3.11 -6.13 1.89
CA TYR A 5 3.46 -4.70 2.03
C TYR A 5 4.61 -4.48 3.02
N PHE A 6 4.56 -5.13 4.19
CA PHE A 6 5.60 -4.99 5.22
C PHE A 6 6.97 -5.46 4.72
N ASN A 7 7.04 -6.65 4.12
CA ASN A 7 8.32 -7.20 3.64
C ASN A 7 8.88 -6.39 2.46
N SER A 8 8.03 -5.91 1.55
CA SER A 8 8.45 -5.03 0.47
C SER A 8 8.99 -3.70 0.98
N LEU A 9 8.34 -3.08 1.98
CA LEU A 9 8.83 -1.86 2.61
C LEU A 9 10.13 -2.06 3.37
N LYS A 10 10.27 -3.18 4.08
CA LYS A 10 11.51 -3.56 4.75
C LYS A 10 12.66 -3.72 3.75
N LEU A 11 12.42 -4.44 2.65
CA LEU A 11 13.42 -4.60 1.60
C LEU A 11 13.79 -3.26 0.96
N ALA A 12 12.82 -2.37 0.73
CA ALA A 12 13.06 -1.02 0.23
C ALA A 12 13.95 -0.22 1.21
N LEU A 13 13.66 -0.28 2.51
CA LEU A 13 14.44 0.36 3.56
C LEU A 13 15.88 -0.14 3.60
N ASP A 14 16.08 -1.47 3.54
CA ASP A 14 17.39 -2.12 3.56
C ASP A 14 18.24 -1.72 2.33
N ASN A 15 17.59 -1.40 1.21
CA ASN A 15 18.24 -0.94 -0.02
C ASN A 15 18.29 0.59 -0.16
N ASN A 16 18.01 1.34 0.90
CA ASN A 16 17.98 2.82 0.90
C ASN A 16 17.04 3.45 -0.15
N VAL A 17 15.99 2.72 -0.55
CA VAL A 17 14.95 3.23 -1.43
C VAL A 17 14.11 4.25 -0.65
N THR A 18 13.92 5.43 -1.24
CA THR A 18 13.16 6.53 -0.61
C THR A 18 11.73 6.65 -1.14
N SER A 19 11.41 5.99 -2.25
CA SER A 19 10.08 5.99 -2.85
C SER A 19 9.69 4.63 -3.43
N ILE A 20 8.47 4.20 -3.19
CA ILE A 20 7.95 2.90 -3.66
C ILE A 20 6.53 3.03 -4.21
N SER A 21 6.23 2.26 -5.26
CA SER A 21 4.89 2.17 -5.85
C SER A 21 4.33 0.75 -5.66
N PHE A 22 3.10 0.64 -5.20
CA PHE A 22 2.40 -0.63 -5.03
C PHE A 22 1.19 -0.71 -5.96
N PRO A 23 1.01 -1.81 -6.71
CA PRO A 23 -0.26 -2.10 -7.35
C PRO A 23 -1.30 -2.57 -6.31
N ASN A 24 -2.58 -2.68 -6.70
CA ASN A 24 -3.58 -3.35 -5.88
C ASN A 24 -3.25 -4.86 -5.74
N ILE A 25 -2.61 -5.24 -4.64
CA ILE A 25 -2.24 -6.65 -4.38
C ILE A 25 -3.50 -7.44 -3.99
N SER A 26 -3.67 -8.61 -4.61
CA SER A 26 -4.73 -9.61 -4.30
C SER A 26 -6.18 -9.24 -4.70
N THR A 27 -6.42 -8.14 -5.42
CA THR A 27 -7.77 -7.75 -5.89
C THR A 27 -8.12 -8.22 -7.30
N GLY A 28 -7.16 -8.76 -8.05
CA GLY A 28 -7.36 -9.34 -9.39
C GLY A 28 -7.84 -10.80 -9.34
N ILE A 29 -7.00 -11.75 -9.76
CA ILE A 29 -7.34 -13.18 -9.86
C ILE A 29 -7.87 -13.76 -8.53
N TYR A 30 -7.36 -13.26 -7.40
CA TYR A 30 -7.71 -13.75 -6.07
C TYR A 30 -9.06 -13.26 -5.53
N ARG A 31 -9.75 -12.35 -6.25
CA ARG A 31 -11.12 -11.84 -5.95
C ARG A 31 -11.35 -11.39 -4.50
N PHE A 32 -10.30 -10.95 -3.81
CA PHE A 32 -10.45 -10.45 -2.45
C PHE A 32 -11.24 -9.13 -2.46
N PRO A 33 -12.13 -8.89 -1.48
CA PRO A 33 -12.91 -7.65 -1.45
C PRO A 33 -12.01 -6.40 -1.45
N LYS A 34 -12.18 -5.53 -2.45
CA LYS A 34 -11.32 -4.36 -2.70
C LYS A 34 -11.20 -3.45 -1.46
N GLU A 35 -12.31 -3.05 -0.87
CA GLU A 35 -12.28 -2.21 0.35
C GLU A 35 -11.50 -2.82 1.52
N LYS A 36 -11.59 -4.14 1.71
CA LYS A 36 -10.84 -4.81 2.77
C LYS A 36 -9.35 -4.88 2.42
N ALA A 37 -9.02 -5.11 1.15
CA ALA A 37 -7.63 -5.11 0.69
C ALA A 37 -6.97 -3.75 0.91
N ASP A 38 -7.64 -2.69 0.48
CA ASP A 38 -7.12 -1.34 0.49
C ASP A 38 -6.97 -0.82 1.93
N LYS A 39 -7.91 -1.14 2.83
CA LYS A 39 -7.76 -0.87 4.27
C LYS A 39 -6.55 -1.56 4.88
N ILE A 40 -6.33 -2.85 4.58
CA ILE A 40 -5.16 -3.59 5.07
C ILE A 40 -3.87 -2.97 4.52
N ALA A 41 -3.85 -2.59 3.24
CA ALA A 41 -2.71 -1.96 2.59
C ALA A 41 -2.35 -0.63 3.27
N ILE A 42 -3.32 0.28 3.38
CA ILE A 42 -3.14 1.61 3.99
C ILE A 42 -2.68 1.47 5.44
N GLN A 43 -3.35 0.66 6.25
CA GLN A 43 -2.99 0.49 7.65
C GLN A 43 -1.55 -0.04 7.80
N THR A 44 -1.20 -1.08 7.05
CA THR A 44 0.14 -1.67 7.12
C THR A 44 1.23 -0.67 6.72
N ILE A 45 0.99 0.10 5.66
CA ILE A 45 1.95 1.10 5.17
C ILE A 45 2.05 2.26 6.16
N ALA A 46 0.93 2.78 6.65
CA ALA A 46 0.90 3.86 7.64
C ALA A 46 1.67 3.47 8.90
N ASP A 47 1.39 2.29 9.46
CA ASP A 47 2.08 1.76 10.63
C ASP A 47 3.59 1.65 10.40
N PHE A 48 4.01 1.12 9.24
CA PHE A 48 5.43 1.02 8.90
C PHE A 48 6.11 2.39 8.78
N LEU A 49 5.44 3.37 8.16
CA LEU A 49 5.98 4.73 8.00
C LEU A 49 6.15 5.46 9.34
N THR A 50 5.45 5.07 10.41
CA THR A 50 5.73 5.60 11.75
C THR A 50 7.09 5.14 12.30
N MET A 51 7.63 4.03 11.81
CA MET A 51 8.88 3.44 12.29
C MET A 51 10.13 4.02 11.59
N THR A 52 9.98 4.76 10.50
CA THR A 52 11.11 5.26 9.72
C THR A 52 10.78 6.52 8.91
N THR A 53 11.74 7.44 8.82
CA THR A 53 11.65 8.64 7.98
C THR A 53 12.39 8.50 6.64
N LYS A 54 13.02 7.34 6.39
CA LYS A 54 13.81 7.11 5.16
C LYS A 54 12.94 6.94 3.91
N ILE A 55 11.78 6.30 4.05
CA ILE A 55 10.79 6.21 2.98
C ILE A 55 9.95 7.48 3.00
N LYS A 56 10.12 8.30 1.97
CA LYS A 56 9.50 9.62 1.86
C LYS A 56 8.20 9.60 1.08
N ARG A 57 8.00 8.59 0.23
CA ARG A 57 6.85 8.53 -0.66
C ARG A 57 6.41 7.09 -0.93
N VAL A 58 5.12 6.84 -0.74
CA VAL A 58 4.46 5.61 -1.17
C VAL A 58 3.36 5.99 -2.16
N ILE A 59 3.30 5.31 -3.29
CA ILE A 59 2.31 5.55 -4.35
C ILE A 59 1.45 4.31 -4.50
N PHE A 60 0.13 4.48 -4.37
CA PHE A 60 -0.83 3.43 -4.71
C PHE A 60 -1.21 3.56 -6.19
N VAL A 61 -0.81 2.56 -6.98
CA VAL A 61 -1.09 2.50 -8.41
C VAL A 61 -2.42 1.78 -8.60
N CYS A 62 -3.48 2.56 -8.83
CA CYS A 62 -4.82 2.06 -9.11
C CYS A 62 -4.97 1.83 -10.62
N PHE A 63 -5.31 0.60 -11.02
CA PHE A 63 -5.53 0.27 -12.43
C PHE A 63 -6.91 0.70 -12.94
N ASP A 64 -7.92 0.66 -12.06
CA ASP A 64 -9.30 1.02 -12.39
C ASP A 64 -9.81 2.14 -11.47
N ASP A 65 -10.86 2.83 -11.95
CA ASP A 65 -11.48 3.95 -11.23
C ASP A 65 -12.09 3.52 -9.90
N GLU A 66 -12.61 2.29 -9.81
CA GLU A 66 -13.22 1.77 -8.57
C GLU A 66 -12.20 1.72 -7.43
N ASN A 67 -11.02 1.13 -7.67
CA ASN A 67 -9.93 1.11 -6.70
C ASN A 67 -9.46 2.53 -6.38
N TYR A 68 -9.36 3.41 -7.39
CA TYR A 68 -8.98 4.80 -7.16
C TYR A 68 -9.96 5.51 -6.21
N GLN A 69 -11.27 5.34 -6.39
CA GLN A 69 -12.27 5.93 -5.52
C GLN A 69 -12.19 5.38 -4.09
N ILE A 70 -11.97 4.07 -3.93
CA ILE A 70 -11.81 3.46 -2.60
C ILE A 70 -10.57 4.04 -1.90
N TYR A 71 -9.41 4.06 -2.55
CA TYR A 71 -8.19 4.64 -1.99
C TYR A 71 -8.34 6.12 -1.68
N SER A 72 -8.92 6.90 -2.59
CA SER A 72 -9.16 8.34 -2.38
C SER A 72 -10.09 8.59 -1.19
N GLY A 73 -11.12 7.75 -1.01
CA GLY A 73 -12.03 7.86 0.15
C GLY A 73 -11.35 7.54 1.48
N LEU A 74 -10.48 6.52 1.48
CA LEU A 74 -9.76 6.09 2.69
C LEU A 74 -8.64 7.04 3.10
N LEU A 75 -7.94 7.67 2.14
CA LEU A 75 -6.82 8.58 2.41
C LEU A 75 -7.22 10.02 2.74
N LYS A 76 -8.48 10.41 2.50
CA LYS A 76 -9.00 11.75 2.82
C LYS A 76 -9.47 11.91 4.27
N GLN A 77 -9.40 10.84 5.08
CA GLN A 77 -9.65 10.87 6.52
C GLN A 77 -8.38 11.25 7.28
#